data_AF-A0A1F5BWK9-F1
#
_entry.id   AF-A0A1F5BWK9-F1
#
_cell.length_a   1.000
_cell.length_b   1.000
_cell.length_c   1.000
_cell.angle_alpha   90.00
_cell.angle_beta   90.00
_cell.angle_gamma   90.00
#
_symmetry.space_group_name_H-M   'P 1'
#
loop_
_entity.id
_entity.type
_entity.pdbx_description
1 polymer ?
#
loop_
_entity_poly.entity_id
_entity_poly.type
_entity_poly.pdbx_seq_one_letter_code
_entity_poly.pdbx_strand_id
1 'polypeptide(L)' 'MEREVKNKVASIRAKLMNMARAEKIDFDFLLLRYFQERFLYRLAISEFSDRFILKGGLLLICLKMPWIKFGML' A
#
# COMPACT_ATOMS: atom_id res chain seq x y z
N MET A 1 10.63 30.13 2.10
CA MET A 1 10.23 29.91 0.69
C MET A 1 9.50 28.58 0.63
N GLU A 2 8.20 28.60 0.43
CA GLU A 2 7.38 27.39 0.40
C GLU A 2 7.66 26.64 -0.91
N ARG A 3 8.12 25.38 -0.80
CA ARG A 3 8.47 24.59 -1.98
C ARG A 3 7.18 24.08 -2.63
N GLU A 4 6.84 24.63 -3.78
CA GLU A 4 5.71 24.17 -4.58
C GLU A 4 5.90 22.71 -5.01
N VAL A 5 4.98 21.83 -4.62
CA VAL A 5 4.98 20.42 -5.01
C VAL A 5 4.43 20.32 -6.43
N LYS A 6 5.31 20.52 -7.42
CA LYS A 6 4.95 20.52 -8.86
C LYS A 6 4.31 19.21 -9.35
N ASN A 7 4.66 18.07 -8.75
CA ASN A 7 4.06 16.77 -9.09
C ASN A 7 4.07 15.78 -7.91
N LYS A 8 2.93 15.69 -7.22
CA LYS A 8 2.75 14.79 -6.06
C LYS A 8 2.86 13.31 -6.44
N VAL A 9 2.37 12.92 -7.62
CA VAL A 9 2.42 11.52 -8.10
C VAL A 9 3.85 11.08 -8.34
N ALA A 10 4.64 11.90 -9.05
CA ALA A 10 6.05 11.63 -9.30
C ALA A 10 6.84 11.54 -7.98
N SER A 11 6.54 12.42 -7.01
CA SER A 11 7.17 12.38 -5.68
C SER A 11 6.85 11.08 -4.93
N ILE A 12 5.59 10.64 -4.93
CA ILE A 12 5.18 9.37 -4.29
C ILE A 12 5.85 8.18 -4.98
N ARG A 13 5.85 8.14 -6.32
CA ARG A 13 6.51 7.07 -7.09
C ARG A 13 8.00 7.00 -6.78
N ALA A 14 8.69 8.14 -6.73
CA ALA A 14 10.11 8.18 -6.39
C ALA A 14 10.38 7.67 -4.97
N LYS A 15 9.55 8.04 -3.99
CA LYS A 15 9.65 7.51 -2.61
C LYS A 15 9.46 6.00 -2.56
N LEU A 16 8.43 5.47 -3.22
CA LEU A 16 8.18 4.03 -3.29
C LEU A 16 9.35 3.30 -3.97
N MET A 17 9.90 3.85 -5.06
CA MET A 17 11.05 3.27 -5.75
C MET A 17 12.30 3.22 -4.85
N ASN A 18 12.55 4.29 -4.08
CA ASN A 18 13.66 4.32 -3.13
C ASN A 18 13.49 3.30 -2.01
N MET A 19 12.27 3.14 -1.47
CA MET A 19 11.98 2.13 -0.44
C MET A 19 12.15 0.71 -0.98
N ALA A 20 11.64 0.42 -2.19
CA ALA A 20 11.81 -0.89 -2.82
C ALA A 20 13.29 -1.27 -2.98
N ARG A 21 14.13 -0.32 -3.42
CA ARG A 21 15.58 -0.50 -3.54
C ARG A 21 16.26 -0.73 -2.19
N ALA A 22 15.90 0.06 -1.17
CA ALA A 22 16.49 -0.03 0.16
C ALA A 22 16.16 -1.37 0.85
N GLU A 23 14.92 -1.84 0.70
CA GLU A 23 14.42 -3.06 1.30
C GLU A 23 14.65 -4.31 0.43
N LYS A 24 15.19 -4.13 -0.80
CA LYS A 24 15.41 -5.19 -1.79
C LYS A 24 14.13 -6.00 -2.10
N ILE A 25 13.01 -5.30 -2.18
CA ILE A 25 11.71 -5.88 -2.54
C ILE A 25 11.31 -5.45 -3.95
N ASP A 26 10.47 -6.26 -4.58
CA ASP A 26 9.91 -5.93 -5.88
C ASP A 26 9.08 -4.63 -5.81
N PHE A 27 9.29 -3.74 -6.78
CA PHE A 27 8.63 -2.43 -6.78
C PHE A 27 7.13 -2.55 -7.04
N ASP A 28 6.70 -3.47 -7.91
CA ASP A 28 5.28 -3.66 -8.23
C ASP A 28 4.55 -4.26 -7.03
N PHE A 29 5.19 -5.17 -6.30
CA PHE A 29 4.69 -5.66 -5.02
C PHE A 29 4.49 -4.53 -4.00
N LEU A 30 5.51 -3.68 -3.80
CA LEU A 30 5.40 -2.53 -2.89
C LEU A 30 4.33 -1.54 -3.35
N LEU A 31 4.23 -1.30 -4.66
CA LEU A 31 3.23 -0.40 -5.24
C LEU A 31 1.81 -0.92 -5.03
N LEU A 32 1.59 -2.23 -5.22
CA LEU A 32 0.31 -2.88 -4.96
C LEU A 32 -0.06 -2.77 -3.48
N ARG A 33 0.88 -3.06 -2.57
CA ARG A 33 0.66 -2.93 -1.13
C ARG A 33 0.32 -1.49 -0.74
N TYR A 34 1.06 -0.52 -1.26
CA TYR A 34 0.78 0.90 -1.04
C TYR A 34 -0.63 1.28 -1.52
N PHE A 35 -1.03 0.84 -2.72
CA PHE A 35 -2.38 1.07 -3.22
C PHE A 35 -3.44 0.49 -2.29
N GLN A 36 -3.29 -0.77 -1.87
CA GLN A 36 -4.23 -1.46 -0.99
C GLN A 36 -4.40 -0.74 0.35
N GLU A 37 -3.30 -0.38 1.03
CA GLU A 37 -3.33 0.36 2.30
C GLU A 37 -3.99 1.73 2.15
N ARG A 38 -3.66 2.46 1.06
CA ARG A 38 -4.25 3.78 0.80
C ARG A 38 -5.72 3.70 0.42
N PHE A 39 -6.13 2.67 -0.30
CA PHE A 39 -7.51 2.40 -0.64
C PHE A 39 -8.33 2.06 0.60
N LEU A 40 -7.87 1.11 1.42
CA LEU A 40 -8.54 0.73 2.66
C LEU A 40 -8.68 1.89 3.63
N TYR A 41 -7.65 2.71 3.79
CA TYR A 41 -7.75 3.93 4.60
C TYR A 41 -8.85 4.86 4.10
N ARG A 42 -8.91 5.14 2.79
CA ARG A 42 -9.95 6.03 2.22
C ARG A 42 -11.34 5.44 2.36
N LEU A 43 -11.47 4.12 2.16
CA LEU A 43 -12.74 3.41 2.33
C LEU A 43 -13.21 3.47 3.79
N ALA A 44 -12.32 3.25 4.74
CA ALA A 44 -12.61 3.23 6.18
C ALA A 44 -13.12 4.57 6.73
N ILE A 45 -12.72 5.69 6.12
CA ILE A 45 -13.20 7.03 6.51
C ILE A 45 -14.30 7.58 5.60
N SER A 46 -14.80 6.78 4.66
CA SER A 46 -15.88 7.17 3.75
C SER A 46 -17.25 6.81 4.33
N GLU A 47 -18.30 7.42 3.80
CA GLU A 47 -19.70 7.07 4.11
C GLU A 47 -20.08 5.61 3.77
N PHE A 48 -19.22 4.90 3.03
CA PHE A 48 -19.45 3.54 2.59
C PHE A 48 -18.77 2.49 3.47
N SER A 49 -18.06 2.88 4.55
CA SER A 49 -17.29 1.95 5.39
C SER A 49 -18.09 0.71 5.81
N ASP A 50 -19.35 0.93 6.19
CA ASP A 50 -20.21 -0.11 6.78
C ASP A 50 -20.87 -1.01 5.72
N ARG A 51 -20.61 -0.72 4.44
CA ARG A 51 -21.11 -1.51 3.30
C ARG A 51 -20.11 -2.55 2.81
N PHE A 52 -18.88 -2.55 3.32
CA PHE A 52 -17.82 -3.44 2.86
C PHE A 52 -17.16 -4.18 4.02
N ILE A 53 -16.78 -5.44 3.77
CA ILE A 53 -16.00 -6.26 4.69
C ILE A 53 -14.66 -6.60 4.05
N LEU A 54 -13.57 -6.32 4.76
CA LEU A 54 -12.23 -6.76 4.37
C LEU A 54 -12.09 -8.28 4.62
N LYS A 55 -11.66 -9.02 3.61
CA LYS A 55 -11.46 -10.47 3.66
C LYS A 55 -10.20 -10.92 2.91
N GLY A 56 -9.90 -12.21 2.96
CA GLY A 56 -8.86 -12.85 2.13
C GLY A 56 -7.43 -12.45 2.51
N GLY A 57 -6.49 -12.54 1.57
CA GLY A 57 -5.07 -12.31 1.83
C GLY A 57 -4.73 -10.91 2.37
N LEU A 58 -5.44 -9.87 1.91
CA LEU A 58 -5.21 -8.51 2.39
C LEU A 58 -5.57 -8.34 3.87
N LEU A 59 -6.63 -9.03 4.35
CA LEU A 59 -6.96 -9.07 5.77
C LEU A 59 -5.80 -9.64 6.59
N LEU A 60 -5.20 -10.73 6.11
CA LEU A 60 -4.12 -11.43 6.81
C LEU A 60 -2.82 -10.58 6.86
N ILE A 61 -2.54 -9.84 5.78
CA ILE A 61 -1.46 -8.85 5.73
C ILE A 61 -1.70 -7.73 6.76
N CYS A 62 -2.91 -7.18 6.84
CA CYS A 62 -3.27 -6.16 7.82
C CYS A 62 -3.12 -6.63 9.27
N LEU A 63 -3.43 -7.91 9.54
CA LEU A 63 -3.24 -8.53 10.85
C LEU A 63 -1.79 -8.90 11.17
N LYS A 64 -0.83 -8.59 10.28
CA LYS A 64 0.60 -8.94 10.41
C LYS A 64 0.81 -10.41 10.73
N MET A 65 0.02 -11.29 10.11
CA MET A 65 0.03 -12.71 10.45
C MET A 65 1.36 -13.35 10.01
N PRO A 66 2.19 -13.90 10.92
CA PRO A 66 3.61 -14.19 10.64
C PRO A 66 3.90 -15.34 9.67
N TRP A 67 2.89 -16.17 9.34
CA TRP A 67 3.13 -17.52 8.83
C TRP A 67 2.71 -17.74 7.38
N ILE A 68 2.23 -16.71 6.70
CA ILE A 68 1.79 -16.85 5.30
C ILE A 68 2.96 -16.50 4.38
N LYS A 69 3.85 -17.46 4.18
CA LYS A 69 4.57 -17.55 2.91
C LYS A 69 3.54 -18.07 1.90
N PHE A 70 2.80 -17.17 1.26
CA PHE A 70 2.22 -17.53 -0.04
C PHE A 70 3.43 -17.82 -0.93
N GLY A 71 3.75 -19.10 -1.09
CA GLY A 71 4.72 -19.55 -2.07
C GLY A 71 4.22 -19.08 -3.43
N MET A 72 4.79 -17.98 -3.91
CA MET A 72 4.78 -17.67 -5.33
C MET A 72 5.69 -18.71 -5.96
N LEU A 73 5.06 -19.71 -6.59
CA LEU A 73 5.62 -20.38 -7.76
C LEU A 73 6.00 -19.34 -8.81
#